data_AF-A0A2A4NKX4-F1
#
_entry.id   AF-A0A2A4NKX4-F1
#
_cell.length_a   1.000
_cell.length_b   1.000
_cell.length_c   1.000
_cell.angle_alpha   90.00
_cell.angle_beta   90.00
_cell.angle_gamma   90.00
#
_symmetry.space_group_name_H-M   'P 1'
#
loop_
_entity.id
_entity.type
_entity.pdbx_description
1 polymer ?
#
loop_
_entity_poly.entity_id
_entity_poly.type
_entity_poly.pdbx_seq_one_letter_code
_entity_poly.pdbx_strand_id
1 'polypeptide(L)' 'MVIKVKPGAKVPDSGIYKDMKTGIKSTLVKGEPAPPSQKKGGVWKKIVDTNPDN' A
#
# COMPACT_ATOMS: atom_id res chain seq x y z
N MET A 1 -6.60 -3.36 -12.05
CA MET A 1 -7.04 -4.00 -10.79
C MET A 1 -6.70 -3.07 -9.62
N VAL A 2 -7.53 -3.00 -8.58
CA VAL A 2 -7.22 -2.18 -7.38
C VAL A 2 -6.51 -3.06 -6.35
N ILE A 3 -5.20 -2.85 -6.17
CA ILE A 3 -4.42 -3.57 -5.15
C ILE A 3 -4.69 -2.93 -3.78
N LYS A 4 -5.11 -3.75 -2.81
CA LYS A 4 -5.37 -3.36 -1.43
C LYS A 4 -4.51 -4.18 -0.47
N VAL A 5 -3.82 -3.52 0.45
CA VAL A 5 -2.89 -4.15 1.39
C VAL A 5 -3.23 -3.74 2.82
N LYS A 6 -3.35 -4.72 3.72
CA LYS A 6 -3.56 -4.46 5.15
C LYS A 6 -2.22 -4.09 5.81
N PRO A 7 -2.23 -3.24 6.85
CA PRO A 7 -1.06 -3.02 7.69
C PRO A 7 -0.46 -4.35 8.19
N GLY A 8 0.86 -4.48 8.13
CA GLY A 8 1.60 -5.70 8.49
C GLY A 8 1.53 -6.83 7.44
N ALA A 9 0.65 -6.75 6.44
CA ALA A 9 0.63 -7.71 5.36
C ALA A 9 1.78 -7.46 4.37
N LYS A 10 2.26 -8.53 3.74
CA LYS A 10 3.30 -8.44 2.71
C LYS A 10 2.79 -7.64 1.52
N VAL A 11 3.56 -6.67 1.09
CA VAL A 11 3.24 -5.83 -0.06
C VAL A 11 3.39 -6.66 -1.34
N PRO A 12 2.34 -6.78 -2.17
CA PRO A 12 2.37 -7.62 -3.36
C PRO A 12 3.15 -6.97 -4.50
N ASP A 13 3.18 -5.64 -4.56
CA ASP A 13 3.91 -4.89 -5.57
C ASP A 13 4.39 -3.52 -5.10
N SER A 14 5.55 -3.08 -5.58
CA SER A 14 6.17 -1.81 -5.20
C SER A 14 5.40 -0.63 -5.78
N GLY A 15 5.20 0.42 -4.98
CA GLY A 15 4.62 1.65 -5.49
C GLY A 15 4.12 2.59 -4.41
N ILE A 16 3.39 3.60 -4.85
CA ILE A 16 2.77 4.55 -3.94
C ILE A 16 1.38 4.04 -3.59
N TYR A 17 1.15 3.83 -2.30
CA TYR A 17 -0.14 3.47 -1.77
C TYR A 17 -0.71 4.63 -0.97
N LYS A 18 -2.03 4.73 -0.97
CA LYS A 18 -2.81 5.69 -0.20
C LYS A 18 -3.62 4.94 0.85
N ASP A 19 -3.47 5.30 2.12
CA ASP A 19 -4.36 4.82 3.16
C ASP A 19 -5.77 5.34 2.89
N MET A 20 -6.76 4.44 2.81
CA MET A 20 -8.12 4.82 2.47
C MET A 20 -8.87 5.57 3.58
N LYS A 21 -8.40 5.53 4.83
CA LYS A 21 -9.07 6.17 5.98
C LYS A 21 -8.50 7.55 6.31
N THR A 22 -7.20 7.75 6.11
CA THR A 22 -6.53 9.03 6.39
C THR A 22 -6.15 9.79 5.14
N GLY A 23 -6.08 9.12 3.99
CA GLY A 23 -5.63 9.70 2.73
C GLY A 23 -4.12 9.90 2.62
N ILE A 24 -3.35 9.48 3.64
CA ILE A 24 -1.89 9.53 3.64
C ILE A 24 -1.34 8.66 2.52
N LYS A 25 -0.30 9.16 1.86
CA LYS A 25 0.45 8.41 0.86
C LYS A 25 1.75 7.91 1.46
N SER A 26 2.14 6.71 1.10
CA SER A 26 3.42 6.14 1.48
C SER A 26 3.94 5.25 0.37
N THR A 27 5.26 5.12 0.27
CA THR A 27 5.93 4.19 -0.64
C THR A 27 6.00 2.84 0.03
N LEU A 28 5.41 1.83 -0.59
CA LEU A 28 5.47 0.45 -0.12
C LEU A 28 6.31 -0.34 -1.11
N VAL A 29 7.23 -1.15 -0.61
CA VAL A 29 8.13 -1.96 -1.42
C VAL A 29 7.64 -3.40 -1.43
N LYS A 30 7.61 -4.02 -2.61
CA LYS A 30 7.23 -5.42 -2.80
C LYS A 30 8.03 -6.31 -1.84
N GLY A 31 7.30 -7.16 -1.14
CA GLY A 31 7.88 -8.14 -0.24
C GLY A 31 8.11 -7.65 1.19
N GLU A 32 8.09 -6.34 1.44
CA GLU A 32 8.14 -5.79 2.79
C GLU A 32 6.76 -5.82 3.46
N PRO A 33 6.69 -5.81 4.80
CA PRO A 33 5.43 -5.62 5.51
C PRO A 33 4.92 -4.19 5.33
N ALA A 34 3.64 -4.03 4.97
CA ALA A 34 3.02 -2.73 4.85
C ALA A 34 3.03 -1.98 6.19
N PRO A 35 3.32 -0.66 6.21
CA PRO A 35 3.42 0.10 7.44
C PRO A 35 2.07 0.17 8.18
N PRO A 36 2.10 0.39 9.51
CA PRO A 36 0.89 0.63 10.29
C PRO A 36 0.09 1.78 9.72
N SER A 37 -1.23 1.59 9.56
CA SER A 37 -2.13 2.70 9.26
C SER A 37 -2.43 3.49 10.52
N GLN A 38 -2.51 4.82 10.42
CA GLN A 38 -2.84 5.70 11.55
C GLN A 38 -4.20 5.40 12.20
N LYS A 39 -5.17 4.87 11.45
CA LYS A 39 -6.48 4.46 11.98
C LYS A 39 -6.58 2.93 12.03
N LYS A 40 -7.23 2.40 13.07
CA LYS A 40 -7.51 0.96 13.18
C LYS A 40 -8.26 0.46 11.93
N GLY A 41 -7.73 -0.60 11.33
CA GLY A 41 -8.25 -1.20 10.10
C GLY A 41 -8.17 -0.27 8.88
N GLY A 42 -7.17 0.60 8.81
CA GLY A 42 -6.81 1.28 7.56
C GLY A 42 -6.31 0.26 6.55
N VAL A 43 -6.42 0.60 5.26
CA VAL A 43 -6.02 -0.26 4.16
C VAL A 43 -5.31 0.61 3.14
N TRP A 44 -4.13 0.17 2.73
CA TRP A 44 -3.33 0.80 1.71
C TRP A 44 -3.86 0.42 0.34
N LYS A 45 -4.31 1.40 -0.44
CA LYS A 45 -4.73 1.23 -1.83
C LYS A 45 -3.61 1.72 -2.75
N LYS A 46 -3.12 0.88 -3.65
CA LYS A 46 -2.12 1.29 -4.63
C LYS A 46 -2.73 2.36 -5.55
N ILE A 47 -2.04 3.48 -5.71
CA ILE A 47 -2.46 4.58 -6.57
C ILE A 47 -1.46 4.91 -7.68
N VAL A 48 -0.20 4.53 -7.52
CA VAL A 48 0.82 4.64 -8.57
C VAL A 48 1.59 3.34 -8.63
N ASP A 49 1.72 2.83 -9.86
CA ASP A 49 2.60 1.71 -10.16
C ASP A 49 4.01 2.24 -10.41
N THR A 50 4.99 1.76 -9.65
CA THR A 50 6.40 2.05 -9.90
C THR A 50 7.13 0.86 -10.49
N ASN A 51 6.44 -0.27 -10.67
CA ASN A 51 6.96 -1.44 -11.34
C ASN A 51 5.97 -1.83 -12.45
N PRO A 52 5.88 -1.05 -13.54
CA PRO A 52 5.10 -1.47 -14.69
C PRO A 52 5.71 -2.79 -15.18
N ASP A 53 4.93 -3.87 -15.14
CA ASP A 53 5.28 -5.12 -15.81
C ASP A 53 5.73 -4.77 -17.24
N ASN A 54 7.00 -5.03 -17.52
CA ASN A 54 7.61 -4.86 -18.84
C ASN A 54 7.25 -6.06 -19.72
#